data_AF-A0A1Z8VAV5-F1
#
_entry.id   AF-A0A1Z8VAV5-F1
#
_cell.length_a   1.000
_cell.length_b   1.000
_cell.length_c   1.000
_cell.angle_alpha   90.00
_cell.angle_beta   90.00
_cell.angle_gamma   90.00
#
_symmetry.space_group_name_H-M   'P 1'
#
loop_
_entity.id
_entity.type
_entity.pdbx_description
1 polymer ?
#
loop_
_entity_poly.entity_id
_entity_poly.type
_entity_poly.pdbx_seq_one_letter_code
_entity_poly.pdbx_strand_id
1 'polypeptide(L)'
;MHVGDHFIYPDCRPEFVDAFREMQLLALDGVSRVDLYAPFVGSSKADIVSIGSELDVPFHETWSCYKGLEKHCGRCGTCVERLEAFHLAGIEDPTSYNDTEFWKTA
;
A
#
# COMPACT_ATOMS: atom_id res chain seq x y z
N MET A 1 4.40 -2.48 2.12
CA MET A 1 4.60 -1.90 3.47
C MET A 1 4.58 -0.40 3.32
N HIS A 2 3.81 0.27 4.15
CA HIS A 2 3.71 1.73 4.21
C HIS A 2 3.60 2.20 5.66
N VAL A 3 3.64 3.51 5.90
CA VAL A 3 3.70 4.06 7.26
C VAL A 3 2.56 3.57 8.17
N GLY A 4 1.36 3.35 7.62
CA GLY A 4 0.21 2.82 8.36
C GLY A 4 0.40 1.40 8.92
N ASP A 5 1.24 0.57 8.29
CA ASP A 5 1.44 -0.82 8.70
C ASP A 5 2.27 -0.91 9.99
N HIS A 6 3.13 0.08 10.26
CA HIS A 6 4.12 0.05 11.34
C HIS A 6 3.51 -0.14 12.75
N PHE A 7 2.28 0.35 12.93
CA PHE A 7 1.55 0.27 14.20
C PHE A 7 1.07 -1.15 14.49
N ILE A 8 0.68 -1.88 13.46
CA ILE A 8 0.03 -3.20 13.58
C ILE A 8 1.08 -4.32 13.40
N TYR A 9 2.02 -4.11 12.48
CA TYR A 9 2.95 -5.13 12.00
C TYR A 9 4.40 -4.69 12.27
N PRO A 10 5.06 -5.23 13.31
CA PRO A 10 6.45 -4.86 13.64
C PRO A 10 7.44 -5.25 12.54
N ASP A 11 7.12 -6.26 11.73
CA ASP A 11 7.85 -6.69 10.54
C ASP A 11 7.70 -5.72 9.35
N CYS A 12 6.79 -4.75 9.43
CA CYS A 12 6.63 -3.73 8.40
C CYS A 12 7.42 -2.45 8.66
N ARG A 13 8.16 -2.35 9.77
CA ARG A 13 8.88 -1.13 10.19
C ARG A 13 10.22 -0.96 9.46
N PRO A 14 10.73 0.28 9.30
CA PRO A 14 12.03 0.53 8.69
C PRO A 14 13.17 -0.24 9.34
N GLU A 15 13.17 -0.35 10.68
CA GLU A 15 14.22 -1.06 11.42
C GLU A 15 14.25 -2.55 11.10
N PHE A 16 13.08 -3.16 10.86
CA PHE A 16 13.01 -4.55 10.42
C PHE A 16 13.56 -4.71 8.99
N VAL A 17 13.19 -3.80 8.08
CA VAL A 17 13.70 -3.80 6.70
C VAL A 17 15.23 -3.69 6.67
N ASP A 18 15.79 -2.79 7.47
CA ASP A 18 17.24 -2.57 7.53
C ASP A 18 17.96 -3.78 8.15
N ALA A 19 17.41 -4.36 9.22
CA ALA A 19 17.95 -5.59 9.80
C ALA A 19 17.88 -6.78 8.82
N PHE A 20 16.79 -6.91 8.05
CA PHE A 20 16.67 -7.96 7.04
C PHE A 20 17.64 -7.77 5.88
N ARG A 21 17.83 -6.53 5.42
CA ARG A 21 18.82 -6.18 4.39
C ARG A 21 20.23 -6.59 4.84
N GLU A 22 20.62 -6.23 6.06
CA GLU A 22 21.95 -6.57 6.60
C GLU A 22 22.14 -8.09 6.71
N MET A 23 21.14 -8.78 7.27
CA MET A 23 21.17 -10.24 7.36
C MET A 23 21.33 -10.90 5.99
N GLN A 24 20.60 -10.43 4.98
CA GLN A 24 20.69 -10.94 3.61
C GLN A 24 22.06 -10.73 2.99
N LEU A 25 22.67 -9.55 3.18
CA LEU A 25 24.01 -9.25 2.68
C LEU A 25 25.06 -10.19 3.28
N LEU A 26 24.99 -10.45 4.58
CA LEU A 26 25.88 -11.39 5.27
C LEU A 26 25.68 -12.83 4.81
N ALA A 27 24.42 -13.25 4.64
CA ALA A 27 24.09 -14.63 4.26
C ALA A 27 24.52 -14.97 2.82
N LEU A 28 24.61 -13.99 1.93
CA LEU A 28 24.95 -14.16 0.51
C LEU A 28 26.39 -13.77 0.16
N ASP A 29 27.21 -13.39 1.15
CA ASP A 29 28.58 -12.98 0.92
C ASP A 29 29.39 -14.06 0.19
N GLY A 30 30.14 -13.65 -0.83
CA GLY A 30 30.88 -14.54 -1.74
C GLY A 30 30.03 -15.40 -2.68
N VAL A 31 28.69 -15.34 -2.60
CA VAL A 31 27.77 -16.13 -3.44
C VAL A 31 27.03 -15.25 -4.42
N SER A 32 26.38 -14.18 -3.95
CA SER A 32 25.60 -13.26 -4.79
C SER A 32 25.31 -11.95 -4.07
N ARG A 33 24.84 -10.94 -4.80
CA ARG A 33 24.33 -9.70 -4.23
C ARG A 33 22.88 -9.50 -4.62
N VAL A 34 22.03 -9.32 -3.63
CA VAL A 34 20.61 -9.02 -3.80
C VAL A 34 20.28 -7.80 -2.96
N ASP A 35 19.77 -6.76 -3.60
CA ASP A 35 19.38 -5.52 -2.92
C ASP A 35 17.90 -5.57 -2.52
N LEU A 36 17.59 -5.15 -1.30
CA LEU A 36 16.22 -5.04 -0.78
C LEU A 36 15.68 -3.62 -0.90
N TYR A 37 14.65 -3.46 -1.73
CA TYR A 37 13.94 -2.19 -1.94
C TYR A 37 12.57 -2.21 -1.25
N ALA A 38 12.34 -1.24 -0.36
CA ALA A 38 11.05 -1.00 0.29
C ALA A 38 10.64 0.48 0.08
N PRO A 39 10.36 0.89 -1.17
CA PRO A 39 10.25 2.31 -1.55
C PRO A 39 9.14 3.06 -0.81
N PHE A 40 8.12 2.35 -0.35
CA PHE A 40 6.94 2.94 0.27
C PHE A 40 6.92 2.85 1.80
N VAL A 41 7.95 2.29 2.44
CA VAL A 41 7.97 2.09 3.90
C VAL A 41 7.78 3.40 4.67
N GLY A 42 8.29 4.52 4.13
CA GLY A 42 8.09 5.85 4.70
C GLY A 42 6.90 6.64 4.14
N SER A 43 6.15 6.08 3.19
CA SER A 43 5.08 6.77 2.47
C SER A 43 3.72 6.52 3.10
N SER A 44 2.83 7.51 3.03
CA SER A 44 1.39 7.31 3.28
C SER A 44 0.73 6.68 2.05
N LYS A 45 -0.52 6.18 2.21
CA LYS A 45 -1.28 5.70 1.04
C LYS A 45 -1.61 6.81 0.05
N ALA A 46 -1.82 8.05 0.52
CA ALA A 46 -2.04 9.19 -0.38
C ALA A 46 -0.79 9.51 -1.21
N ASP A 47 0.40 9.40 -0.62
CA ASP A 47 1.67 9.54 -1.36
C ASP A 47 1.80 8.43 -2.42
N ILE A 48 1.44 7.19 -2.08
CA ILE A 48 1.47 6.05 -3.01
C ILE A 48 0.49 6.27 -4.17
N VAL A 49 -0.71 6.80 -3.91
CA VAL A 49 -1.67 7.16 -4.97
C VAL A 49 -1.09 8.25 -5.87
N SER A 50 -0.50 9.30 -5.29
CA SER A 50 0.13 10.40 -6.05
C SER A 50 1.23 9.88 -6.97
N ILE A 51 2.16 9.07 -6.44
CA ILE A 51 3.23 8.43 -7.22
C ILE A 51 2.66 7.54 -8.32
N GLY A 52 1.65 6.72 -8.02
CA GLY A 52 1.04 5.85 -9.02
C GLY A 52 0.34 6.62 -10.14
N SER A 53 -0.26 7.77 -9.83
CA SER A 53 -0.85 8.68 -10.82
C SER A 53 0.21 9.30 -11.72
N GLU A 54 1.33 9.78 -11.15
CA GLU A 54 2.48 10.30 -11.91
C GLU A 54 3.09 9.25 -12.87
N LEU A 55 2.97 7.97 -12.52
CA LEU A 55 3.47 6.84 -13.31
C LEU A 55 2.42 6.21 -14.23
N ASP A 56 1.24 6.84 -14.40
CA ASP A 56 0.13 6.33 -15.21
C ASP A 56 -0.29 4.89 -14.85
N VAL A 57 -0.26 4.53 -13.56
CA VAL A 57 -0.67 3.20 -13.09
C VAL A 57 -2.15 2.96 -13.44
N PRO A 58 -2.49 1.80 -14.05
CA PRO A 58 -3.88 1.46 -14.35
C PRO A 58 -4.63 1.05 -13.07
N PHE A 59 -4.96 2.02 -12.22
CA PHE A 59 -5.58 1.76 -10.90
C PHE A 59 -6.91 0.99 -10.98
N HIS A 60 -7.62 1.06 -12.11
CA HIS A 60 -8.85 0.31 -12.36
C HIS A 60 -8.62 -1.22 -12.49
N GLU A 61 -7.40 -1.65 -12.82
CA GLU A 61 -7.00 -3.06 -12.87
C GLU A 61 -6.52 -3.60 -11.51
N THR A 62 -6.36 -2.72 -10.51
CA THR A 62 -5.88 -3.10 -9.18
C THR A 62 -7.02 -3.53 -8.26
N TRP A 63 -6.73 -4.47 -7.35
CA TRP A 63 -7.72 -4.97 -6.39
C TRP A 63 -7.22 -4.81 -4.95
N SER A 64 -8.02 -4.13 -4.12
CA SER A 64 -7.69 -3.91 -2.70
C SER A 64 -8.73 -4.52 -1.75
N CYS A 65 -9.95 -4.81 -2.24
CA CYS A 65 -11.05 -5.23 -1.40
C CYS A 65 -10.86 -6.65 -0.82
N TYR A 66 -11.02 -6.79 0.51
CA TYR A 66 -10.95 -8.10 1.16
C TYR A 66 -12.13 -9.04 0.89
N LYS A 67 -13.25 -8.53 0.36
CA LYS A 67 -14.48 -9.31 0.24
C LYS A 67 -14.58 -10.11 -1.07
N GLY A 68 -13.75 -9.82 -2.07
CA GLY A 68 -13.69 -10.59 -3.31
C GLY A 68 -15.04 -10.70 -4.05
N LEU A 69 -15.89 -9.67 -3.94
CA LEU A 69 -17.17 -9.60 -4.66
C LEU A 69 -16.93 -9.18 -6.12
N GLU A 70 -17.99 -9.00 -6.90
CA GLU A 70 -17.89 -8.48 -8.27
C GLU A 70 -17.33 -7.04 -8.33
N LYS A 71 -17.65 -6.22 -7.32
CA LYS A 71 -17.14 -4.86 -7.12
C LYS A 71 -16.49 -4.74 -5.75
N HIS A 72 -15.63 -3.74 -5.57
CA HIS A 72 -15.13 -3.43 -4.24
C HIS A 72 -16.29 -3.14 -3.28
N CYS A 73 -16.25 -3.70 -2.06
CA CYS A 73 -17.40 -3.59 -1.18
C CYS A 73 -17.63 -2.16 -0.63
N GLY A 74 -16.60 -1.32 -0.60
CA GLY A 74 -16.68 0.05 -0.09
C GLY A 74 -16.64 0.19 1.43
N ARG A 75 -16.60 -0.94 2.16
CA ARG A 75 -16.84 -0.97 3.62
C ARG A 75 -15.79 -1.72 4.43
N CYS A 76 -14.95 -2.56 3.82
CA CYS A 76 -13.84 -3.19 4.53
C CYS A 76 -12.71 -2.19 4.73
N GLY A 77 -11.84 -2.44 5.72
CA GLY A 77 -10.72 -1.54 6.07
C GLY A 77 -9.92 -1.07 4.85
N THR A 78 -9.52 -1.99 3.98
CA THR A 78 -8.76 -1.63 2.76
C THR A 78 -9.54 -0.85 1.71
N CYS A 79 -10.88 -0.98 1.64
CA CYS A 79 -11.69 -0.14 0.77
C CYS A 79 -11.80 1.28 1.34
N VAL A 80 -12.00 1.40 2.65
CA VAL A 80 -12.05 2.68 3.36
C VAL A 80 -10.72 3.42 3.19
N GLU A 81 -9.60 2.77 3.49
CA GLU A 81 -8.26 3.34 3.34
C GLU A 81 -7.93 3.72 1.89
N ARG A 82 -8.43 2.96 0.90
CA ARG A 82 -8.25 3.29 -0.51
C ARG A 82 -9.02 4.55 -0.88
N LEU A 83 -10.32 4.61 -0.57
CA LEU A 83 -11.17 5.76 -0.84
C LEU A 83 -10.60 7.04 -0.18
N GLU A 84 -10.18 6.93 1.07
CA GLU A 84 -9.52 8.03 1.80
C GLU A 84 -8.20 8.44 1.13
N ALA A 85 -7.35 7.48 0.73
CA ALA A 85 -6.08 7.78 0.08
C ALA A 85 -6.23 8.54 -1.24
N PHE A 86 -7.17 8.12 -2.10
CA PHE A 86 -7.48 8.82 -3.34
C PHE A 86 -8.04 10.22 -3.07
N HIS A 87 -8.95 10.33 -2.09
CA HIS A 87 -9.49 11.62 -1.68
C HIS A 87 -8.41 12.60 -1.18
N LEU A 88 -7.53 12.16 -0.28
CA LEU A 88 -6.44 12.97 0.27
C LEU A 88 -5.40 13.34 -0.79
N ALA A 89 -5.17 12.47 -1.78
CA ALA A 89 -4.30 12.75 -2.91
C ALA A 89 -4.92 13.70 -3.95
N GLY A 90 -6.21 14.02 -3.83
CA GLY A 90 -6.93 14.86 -4.80
C GLY A 90 -7.09 14.22 -6.18
N ILE A 91 -7.05 12.88 -6.25
CA ILE A 91 -7.13 12.09 -7.48
C ILE A 91 -8.43 11.30 -7.48
N GLU A 92 -9.11 11.25 -8.63
CA GLU A 92 -10.33 10.45 -8.79
C GLU A 92 -9.99 8.95 -8.71
N ASP A 93 -10.66 8.21 -7.83
CA ASP A 93 -10.51 6.75 -7.75
C ASP A 93 -11.34 6.09 -8.87
N PRO A 94 -10.71 5.42 -9.86
CA PRO A 94 -11.44 4.79 -10.96
C PRO A 94 -12.09 3.46 -10.56
N THR A 95 -11.94 3.01 -9.31
CA THR A 95 -12.49 1.74 -8.84
C THR A 95 -14.02 1.77 -8.72
N SER A 96 -14.67 0.70 -9.16
CA SER A 96 -16.11 0.49 -8.95
C SER A 96 -16.40 -0.10 -7.57
N TYR A 97 -17.26 0.58 -6.82
CA TYR A 97 -17.68 0.17 -5.48
C TYR A 97 -19.17 -0.18 -5.41
N ASN A 98 -19.54 -1.02 -4.43
CA ASN A 98 -20.93 -1.23 -4.02
C ASN A 98 -21.46 -0.12 -3.09
N ASP A 99 -20.56 0.55 -2.37
CA ASP A 99 -20.85 1.66 -1.46
C ASP A 99 -19.69 2.66 -1.53
N THR A 100 -19.95 3.91 -1.90
CA THR A 100 -18.91 4.94 -2.05
C THR A 100 -18.84 5.91 -0.87
N GLU A 101 -19.75 5.79 0.09
CA GLU A 101 -20.00 6.83 1.09
C GLU A 101 -19.69 6.37 2.52
N PHE A 102 -19.69 5.07 2.78
CA PHE A 102 -19.46 4.51 4.13
C PHE A 102 -18.23 5.08 4.84
N TRP A 103 -17.12 5.27 4.12
CA TRP A 103 -15.85 5.77 4.65
C TRP A 103 -15.93 7.17 5.27
N LYS A 104 -16.88 8.02 4.85
CA LYS A 104 -17.06 9.38 5.41
C LYS A 104 -17.57 9.37 6.85
N THR A 105 -18.07 8.22 7.30
CA THR A 105 -18.69 8.03 8.62
C THR A 105 -18.01 6.93 9.44
N ALA A 106 -16.96 6.31 8.89
CA ALA A 106 -16.25 5.19 9.47
C ALA A 106 -15.23 5.63 10.54
#